data_AF-A0A9X4H074-F1
#
_entry.id   AF-A0A9X4H074-F1
#
_cell.length_a   1.000
_cell.length_b   1.000
_cell.length_c   1.000
_cell.angle_alpha   90.00
_cell.angle_beta   90.00
_cell.angle_gamma   90.00
#
_symmetry.space_group_name_H-M   'P 1'
#
loop_
_entity.id
_entity.type
_entity.pdbx_description
1 polymer ?
#
loop_
_entity_poly.entity_id
_entity_poly.type
_entity_poly.pdbx_seq_one_letter_code
_entity_poly.pdbx_strand_id
1 'polypeptide(L)'
;MKKYYLACLLLAAMLFSGCSIQKDQLKGMEDNTSPDKDNAVVEVKPAINAPQPAVKNPAEVEKVTEQKNNRDREAADYKSIKDREKSMPYAGLVSDDYKRIISLDELAARIAATYKFLEDYPDSPYREEISKWRSEYLHDYMFGNFKYTSSFQWMDGSNIFSKEYLKSYEDSQLKYKGTAFASLLNEYTALIKNEGNKMTDKVRAFVSKNSKDEQVIFKLPS
;
A
#
# COMPACT_ATOMS: atom_id res chain seq x y z
N MET A 1 -40.38 -28.35 15.54
CA MET A 1 -39.97 -28.07 14.15
C MET A 1 -38.56 -27.46 14.20
N LYS A 2 -37.39 -28.12 14.29
CA LYS A 2 -36.83 -29.36 13.70
C LYS A 2 -37.03 -29.44 12.19
N LYS A 3 -36.18 -28.72 11.41
CA LYS A 3 -35.83 -29.02 9.99
C LYS A 3 -34.83 -28.05 9.32
N TYR A 4 -33.74 -27.60 9.97
CA TYR A 4 -32.69 -26.84 9.23
C TYR A 4 -31.24 -27.10 9.71
N TYR A 5 -30.97 -28.23 10.38
CA TYR A 5 -29.63 -28.55 10.93
C TYR A 5 -28.84 -29.61 10.12
N LEU A 6 -29.20 -29.88 8.86
CA LEU A 6 -28.64 -31.04 8.14
C LEU A 6 -28.06 -30.74 6.75
N ALA A 7 -27.62 -29.51 6.48
CA ALA A 7 -27.08 -29.15 5.16
C ALA A 7 -25.71 -28.46 5.17
N CYS A 8 -25.04 -28.30 6.31
CA CYS A 8 -23.71 -27.67 6.38
C CYS A 8 -22.56 -28.64 6.70
N LEU A 9 -22.80 -29.96 6.65
CA LEU A 9 -21.84 -30.98 7.07
C LEU A 9 -21.19 -31.77 5.92
N LEU A 10 -21.09 -31.17 4.72
CA LEU A 10 -20.55 -31.83 3.52
C LEU A 10 -19.61 -30.96 2.67
N LEU A 11 -18.94 -29.97 3.26
CA LEU A 11 -18.00 -29.09 2.54
C LEU A 11 -16.66 -28.90 3.29
N ALA A 12 -16.22 -29.93 4.02
CA ALA A 12 -15.00 -29.91 4.82
C ALA A 12 -14.01 -31.05 4.47
N ALA A 13 -13.95 -31.51 3.22
CA ALA A 13 -13.10 -32.63 2.86
C ALA A 13 -12.53 -32.58 1.43
N MET A 14 -11.80 -31.52 1.04
CA MET A 14 -10.93 -31.55 -0.15
C MET A 14 -9.73 -30.58 -0.08
N LEU A 15 -9.00 -30.52 1.04
CA LEU A 15 -7.71 -29.80 1.08
C LEU A 15 -6.68 -30.56 1.94
N PHE A 16 -6.37 -31.80 1.57
CA PHE A 16 -5.17 -32.50 2.05
C PHE A 16 -4.74 -33.52 1.00
N SER A 17 -3.73 -33.17 0.20
CA SER A 17 -2.80 -34.02 -0.59
C SER A 17 -2.10 -33.09 -1.59
N GLY A 18 -0.78 -32.92 -1.66
CA GLY A 18 0.34 -33.56 -1.00
C GLY A 18 1.65 -32.87 -1.46
N CYS A 19 2.68 -33.03 -0.64
CA CYS A 19 4.08 -32.63 -0.85
C CYS A 19 4.80 -33.43 -1.95
N SER A 20 5.89 -32.84 -2.48
CA SER A 20 7.25 -33.41 -2.71
C SER A 20 7.90 -32.74 -3.93
N ILE A 21 8.97 -31.92 -3.81
CA ILE A 21 10.38 -32.21 -3.49
C ILE A 21 11.14 -32.99 -4.59
N GLN A 22 12.04 -32.23 -5.23
CA GLN A 22 13.42 -32.49 -5.68
C GLN A 22 13.88 -33.79 -6.39
N LYS A 23 14.69 -33.51 -7.43
CA LYS A 23 16.06 -34.00 -7.73
C LYS A 23 16.27 -35.26 -8.60
N ASP A 24 17.40 -35.12 -9.33
CA ASP A 24 18.30 -36.13 -9.89
C ASP A 24 18.03 -36.63 -11.31
N GLN A 25 19.01 -36.97 -12.16
CA GLN A 25 20.47 -36.73 -12.28
C GLN A 25 20.87 -37.29 -13.67
N LEU A 26 21.95 -36.73 -14.24
CA LEU A 26 23.02 -37.34 -15.07
C LEU A 26 22.76 -38.51 -16.05
N LYS A 27 23.25 -38.31 -17.29
CA LYS A 27 24.25 -39.11 -18.06
C LYS A 27 24.18 -38.66 -19.54
N GLY A 28 25.23 -38.50 -20.34
CA GLY A 28 26.61 -38.99 -20.30
C GLY A 28 26.95 -39.60 -21.68
N MET A 29 28.22 -39.43 -22.11
CA MET A 29 28.93 -40.04 -23.26
C MET A 29 28.81 -39.31 -24.62
N GLU A 30 29.89 -38.67 -25.13
CA GLU A 30 31.10 -39.23 -25.79
C GLU A 30 30.72 -39.78 -27.20
N ASP A 31 31.41 -39.53 -28.31
CA ASP A 31 32.86 -39.46 -28.51
C ASP A 31 33.22 -39.05 -29.96
N ASN A 32 34.45 -38.53 -30.15
CA ASN A 32 35.37 -38.64 -31.32
C ASN A 32 34.92 -38.16 -32.73
N THR A 33 35.72 -37.55 -33.63
CA THR A 33 37.18 -37.51 -33.84
C THR A 33 37.51 -36.38 -34.85
N SER A 34 38.70 -35.78 -34.70
CA SER A 34 39.48 -35.00 -35.70
C SER A 34 40.05 -35.94 -36.80
N PRO A 35 40.89 -35.55 -37.80
CA PRO A 35 41.45 -34.24 -38.17
C PRO A 35 41.45 -33.94 -39.69
N ASP A 36 41.83 -32.71 -40.10
CA ASP A 36 42.92 -32.59 -41.09
C ASP A 36 43.57 -31.20 -41.12
N LYS A 37 44.86 -31.22 -41.47
CA LYS A 37 45.80 -30.09 -41.54
C LYS A 37 45.86 -29.55 -42.96
N ASP A 38 46.05 -28.23 -43.13
CA ASP A 38 47.27 -27.70 -43.75
C ASP A 38 47.31 -26.16 -43.88
N ASN A 39 48.40 -25.63 -43.33
CA ASN A 39 49.30 -24.57 -43.80
C ASN A 39 48.84 -23.16 -44.21
N ALA A 40 49.48 -22.22 -43.47
CA ALA A 40 50.17 -21.01 -43.90
C ALA A 40 49.33 -19.80 -44.34
N VAL A 41 49.44 -18.69 -43.59
CA VAL A 41 50.40 -17.60 -43.84
C VAL A 41 50.38 -16.67 -42.62
N VAL A 42 51.58 -16.34 -42.13
CA VAL A 42 51.81 -15.36 -41.06
C VAL A 42 51.64 -13.97 -41.66
N GLU A 43 50.60 -13.24 -41.24
CA GLU A 43 50.49 -11.79 -41.45
C GLU A 43 50.32 -11.12 -40.08
N VAL A 44 51.41 -10.56 -39.56
CA VAL A 44 51.40 -9.75 -38.34
C VAL A 44 50.77 -8.41 -38.69
N LYS A 45 49.47 -8.26 -38.42
CA LYS A 45 48.80 -6.96 -38.39
C LYS A 45 49.01 -6.29 -37.03
N PRO A 46 49.28 -4.98 -36.97
CA PRO A 46 49.50 -4.27 -35.72
C PRO A 46 48.23 -4.29 -34.89
N ALA A 47 48.39 -4.57 -33.59
CA ALA A 47 47.33 -4.57 -32.60
C ALA A 47 46.58 -3.23 -32.63
N ILE A 48 45.36 -3.25 -33.16
CA ILE A 48 44.41 -2.17 -32.98
C ILE A 48 44.04 -2.21 -31.50
N ASN A 49 44.49 -1.21 -30.74
CA ASN A 49 44.08 -0.99 -29.36
C ASN A 49 42.56 -1.08 -29.27
N ALA A 50 42.06 -2.16 -28.67
CA ALA A 50 40.67 -2.20 -28.23
C ALA A 50 40.45 -1.02 -27.28
N PRO A 51 39.39 -0.22 -27.43
CA PRO A 51 39.08 0.81 -26.45
C PRO A 51 38.90 0.12 -25.10
N GLN A 52 39.75 0.47 -24.13
CA GLN A 52 39.59 0.04 -22.75
C GLN A 52 38.14 0.32 -22.34
N PRO A 53 37.44 -0.61 -21.65
CA PRO A 53 36.13 -0.32 -21.11
C PRO A 53 36.28 0.89 -20.19
N ALA A 54 35.54 1.96 -20.50
CA ALA A 54 35.57 3.20 -19.74
C ALA A 54 35.46 2.86 -18.25
N VAL A 55 36.54 3.11 -17.50
CA VAL A 55 36.56 2.97 -16.05
C VAL A 55 35.58 4.01 -15.53
N LYS A 56 34.33 3.60 -15.28
CA LYS A 56 33.34 4.50 -14.68
C LYS A 56 33.90 4.99 -13.36
N ASN A 57 33.92 6.30 -13.19
CA ASN A 57 34.45 6.96 -12.00
C ASN A 57 33.70 6.39 -10.77
N PRO A 58 34.36 5.95 -9.69
CA PRO A 58 33.70 5.30 -8.56
C PRO A 58 32.53 6.12 -7.97
N ALA A 59 32.66 7.45 -7.94
CA ALA A 59 31.60 8.36 -7.51
C ALA A 59 30.37 8.37 -8.46
N GLU A 60 30.58 8.14 -9.75
CA GLU A 60 29.50 8.04 -10.74
C GLU A 60 28.80 6.68 -10.64
N VAL A 61 29.55 5.61 -10.37
CA VAL A 61 28.99 4.26 -10.11
C VAL A 61 28.17 4.24 -8.83
N GLU A 62 28.65 4.88 -7.76
CA GLU A 62 27.96 5.02 -6.49
C GLU A 62 26.65 5.81 -6.64
N LYS A 63 26.71 6.98 -7.29
CA LYS A 63 25.53 7.81 -7.56
C LYS A 63 24.48 7.11 -8.43
N VAL A 64 24.90 6.36 -9.45
CA VAL A 64 23.99 5.55 -10.29
C VAL A 64 23.37 4.39 -9.51
N THR A 65 24.13 3.76 -8.61
CA THR A 65 23.65 2.66 -7.78
C THR A 65 22.63 3.15 -6.75
N GLU A 66 22.91 4.26 -6.08
CA GLU A 66 21.99 4.89 -5.12
C GLU A 66 20.69 5.33 -5.80
N GLN A 67 20.77 5.97 -6.97
CA GLN A 67 19.60 6.40 -7.72
C GLN A 67 18.74 5.22 -8.22
N LYS A 68 19.37 4.11 -8.61
CA LYS A 68 18.66 2.88 -8.98
C LYS A 68 17.96 2.27 -7.76
N ASN A 69 18.68 2.13 -6.65
CA ASN A 69 18.12 1.62 -5.40
C ASN A 69 16.94 2.47 -4.92
N ASN A 70 16.99 3.79 -5.12
CA ASN A 70 15.87 4.67 -4.75
C ASN A 70 14.63 4.43 -5.62
N ARG A 71 14.81 4.27 -6.94
CA ARG A 71 13.71 3.96 -7.86
C ARG A 71 13.10 2.58 -7.61
N ASP A 72 13.93 1.59 -7.31
CA ASP A 72 13.45 0.23 -7.01
C ASP A 72 12.63 0.20 -5.72
N ARG A 73 13.05 0.96 -4.68
CA ARG A 73 12.29 1.11 -3.43
C ARG A 73 10.99 1.88 -3.64
N GLU A 74 11.02 2.98 -4.37
CA GLU A 74 9.83 3.77 -4.71
C GLU A 74 8.77 2.91 -5.42
N ALA A 75 9.18 2.14 -6.43
CA ALA A 75 8.28 1.25 -7.16
C ALA A 75 7.69 0.15 -6.26
N ALA A 76 8.50 -0.40 -5.34
CA ALA A 76 8.04 -1.41 -4.39
C ALA A 76 7.02 -0.86 -3.38
N ASP A 77 7.28 0.33 -2.81
CA ASP A 77 6.38 0.98 -1.86
C ASP A 77 5.07 1.37 -2.53
N TYR A 78 5.13 1.97 -3.73
CA TYR A 78 3.94 2.30 -4.53
C TYR A 78 3.11 1.03 -4.82
N LYS A 79 3.76 -0.03 -5.31
CA LYS A 79 3.09 -1.31 -5.60
C LYS A 79 2.44 -1.90 -4.35
N SER A 80 3.07 -1.81 -3.19
CA SER A 80 2.51 -2.30 -1.92
C SER A 80 1.20 -1.60 -1.58
N ILE A 81 1.13 -0.28 -1.74
CA ILE A 81 -0.11 0.49 -1.51
C ILE A 81 -1.20 0.07 -2.52
N LYS A 82 -0.86 -0.02 -3.82
CA LYS A 82 -1.81 -0.45 -4.87
C LYS A 82 -2.37 -1.86 -4.62
N ASP A 83 -1.50 -2.81 -4.26
CA ASP A 83 -1.87 -4.20 -4.05
C ASP A 83 -2.79 -4.37 -2.83
N ARG A 84 -2.57 -3.57 -1.76
CA ARG A 84 -3.49 -3.52 -0.62
C ARG A 84 -4.88 -3.07 -1.01
N GLU A 85 -4.99 -2.02 -1.82
CA GLU A 85 -6.30 -1.54 -2.30
C GLU A 85 -6.99 -2.56 -3.20
N LYS A 86 -6.24 -3.23 -4.09
CA LYS A 86 -6.79 -4.25 -4.99
C LYS A 86 -7.28 -5.50 -4.25
N SER A 87 -6.52 -5.96 -3.25
CA SER A 87 -6.85 -7.18 -2.48
C SER A 87 -7.92 -6.94 -1.43
N MET A 88 -7.94 -5.75 -0.84
CA MET A 88 -8.87 -5.35 0.21
C MET A 88 -9.26 -3.89 -0.02
N PRO A 89 -10.26 -3.60 -0.88
CA PRO A 89 -10.74 -2.24 -1.07
C PRO A 89 -11.14 -1.60 0.26
N TYR A 90 -10.77 -0.34 0.50
CA TYR A 90 -11.05 0.27 1.81
C TYR A 90 -12.56 0.54 2.02
N ALA A 91 -13.25 0.82 0.92
CA ALA A 91 -14.68 1.10 0.90
C ALA A 91 -15.33 0.40 -0.30
N GLY A 92 -16.64 0.15 -0.20
CA GLY A 92 -17.42 -0.36 -1.31
C GLY A 92 -18.92 -0.20 -1.08
N LEU A 93 -19.68 -0.45 -2.14
CA LEU A 93 -21.13 -0.34 -2.13
C LEU A 93 -21.78 -1.54 -1.45
N VAL A 94 -22.70 -1.28 -0.54
CA VAL A 94 -23.62 -2.25 0.04
C VAL A 94 -25.02 -1.73 -0.22
N SER A 95 -25.74 -2.38 -1.13
CA SER A 95 -26.96 -1.85 -1.74
C SER A 95 -26.67 -0.50 -2.42
N ASP A 96 -27.32 0.58 -1.98
CA ASP A 96 -27.16 1.93 -2.55
C ASP A 96 -26.25 2.83 -1.69
N ASP A 97 -25.65 2.29 -0.62
CA ASP A 97 -24.84 3.06 0.33
C ASP A 97 -23.38 2.59 0.37
N TYR A 98 -22.47 3.53 0.59
CA TYR A 98 -21.07 3.23 0.84
C TYR A 98 -20.83 2.69 2.26
N LYS A 99 -20.03 1.62 2.36
CA LYS A 99 -19.58 1.02 3.62
C LYS A 99 -18.05 0.94 3.63
N ARG A 100 -17.44 1.29 4.77
CA ARG A 100 -16.03 0.95 5.03
C ARG A 100 -15.90 -0.56 5.21
N ILE A 101 -15.09 -1.19 4.37
CA ILE A 101 -14.90 -2.65 4.36
C ILE A 101 -13.78 -3.06 5.32
N ILE A 102 -12.83 -2.16 5.57
CA ILE A 102 -11.70 -2.38 6.47
C ILE A 102 -11.93 -1.79 7.87
N SER A 103 -11.12 -2.25 8.84
CA SER A 103 -11.10 -1.64 10.17
C SER A 103 -10.51 -0.23 10.12
N LEU A 104 -10.79 0.57 11.17
CA LEU A 104 -10.12 1.86 11.33
C LEU A 104 -8.60 1.70 11.44
N ASP A 105 -8.11 0.66 12.12
CA ASP A 105 -6.68 0.42 12.28
C ASP A 105 -5.97 0.16 10.94
N GLU A 106 -6.61 -0.58 10.03
CA GLU A 106 -6.08 -0.79 8.68
C GLU A 106 -6.15 0.51 7.85
N LEU A 107 -7.21 1.31 8.00
CA LEU A 107 -7.29 2.62 7.35
C LEU A 107 -6.19 3.56 7.85
N ALA A 108 -5.92 3.58 9.16
CA ALA A 108 -4.80 4.31 9.75
C ALA A 108 -3.45 3.83 9.20
N ALA A 109 -3.27 2.52 8.98
CA ALA A 109 -2.07 1.98 8.36
C ALA A 109 -1.89 2.43 6.91
N ARG A 110 -2.98 2.52 6.14
CA ARG A 110 -2.94 3.06 4.77
C ARG A 110 -2.59 4.55 4.75
N ILE A 111 -3.20 5.33 5.65
CA ILE A 111 -2.85 6.75 5.82
C ILE A 111 -1.35 6.89 6.12
N ALA A 112 -0.84 6.18 7.12
CA ALA A 112 0.57 6.22 7.47
C ALA A 112 1.50 5.84 6.29
N ALA A 113 1.14 4.81 5.51
CA ALA A 113 1.90 4.41 4.33
C ALA A 113 1.92 5.51 3.25
N THR A 114 0.78 6.16 3.00
CA THR A 114 0.72 7.27 2.04
C THR A 114 1.50 8.51 2.51
N TYR A 115 1.47 8.84 3.81
CA TYR A 115 2.32 9.90 4.37
C TYR A 115 3.80 9.60 4.17
N LYS A 116 4.22 8.37 4.52
CA LYS A 116 5.61 7.93 4.36
C LYS A 116 6.07 7.99 2.91
N PHE A 117 5.25 7.50 1.97
CA PHE A 117 5.58 7.56 0.54
C PHE A 117 5.82 8.98 0.05
N LEU A 118 4.96 9.93 0.44
CA LEU A 118 5.06 11.33 0.01
C LEU A 118 6.24 12.07 0.65
N GLU A 119 6.69 11.61 1.83
CA GLU A 119 7.87 12.12 2.52
C GLU A 119 9.16 11.56 1.91
N ASP A 120 9.21 10.25 1.68
CA ASP A 120 10.40 9.56 1.15
C ASP A 120 10.63 9.88 -0.35
N TYR A 121 9.56 10.12 -1.12
CA TYR A 121 9.61 10.30 -2.57
C TYR A 121 8.86 11.57 -3.04
N PRO A 122 9.34 12.77 -2.67
CA PRO A 122 8.64 14.03 -2.94
C PRO A 122 8.50 14.37 -4.44
N ASP A 123 9.40 13.85 -5.28
CA ASP A 123 9.40 14.06 -6.73
C ASP A 123 8.85 12.86 -7.52
N SER A 124 8.20 11.91 -6.83
CA SER A 124 7.64 10.72 -7.46
C SER A 124 6.61 11.08 -8.54
N PRO A 125 6.61 10.42 -9.72
CA PRO A 125 5.51 10.54 -10.68
C PRO A 125 4.16 10.05 -10.12
N TYR A 126 4.13 9.29 -9.02
CA TYR A 126 2.92 8.79 -8.38
C TYR A 126 2.39 9.72 -7.28
N ARG A 127 3.06 10.84 -7.02
CA ARG A 127 2.75 11.75 -5.92
C ARG A 127 1.31 12.25 -5.93
N GLU A 128 0.76 12.58 -7.10
CA GLU A 128 -0.61 13.09 -7.22
C GLU A 128 -1.64 12.04 -6.78
N GLU A 129 -1.54 10.82 -7.32
CA GLU A 129 -2.42 9.71 -6.98
C GLU A 129 -2.34 9.34 -5.49
N ILE A 130 -1.12 9.24 -4.95
CA ILE A 130 -0.93 8.93 -3.52
C ILE A 130 -1.43 10.07 -2.63
N SER A 131 -1.31 11.32 -3.07
CA SER A 131 -1.86 12.48 -2.34
C SER A 131 -3.38 12.46 -2.29
N LYS A 132 -4.03 12.02 -3.38
CA LYS A 132 -5.47 11.82 -3.44
C LYS A 132 -5.92 10.74 -2.45
N TRP A 133 -5.31 9.55 -2.51
CA TRP A 133 -5.60 8.47 -1.57
C TRP A 133 -5.37 8.85 -0.12
N ARG A 134 -4.26 9.53 0.19
CA ARG A 134 -4.03 10.06 1.54
C ARG A 134 -5.18 10.95 1.99
N SER A 135 -5.65 11.84 1.13
CA SER A 135 -6.68 12.82 1.46
C SER A 135 -8.05 12.15 1.66
N GLU A 136 -8.43 11.23 0.78
CA GLU A 136 -9.66 10.43 0.88
C GLU A 136 -9.66 9.57 2.16
N TYR A 137 -8.60 8.79 2.37
CA TYR A 137 -8.49 7.95 3.56
C TYR A 137 -8.55 8.77 4.85
N LEU A 138 -7.84 9.90 4.89
CA LEU A 138 -7.81 10.77 6.05
C LEU A 138 -9.18 11.41 6.31
N HIS A 139 -9.84 11.87 5.25
CA HIS A 139 -11.20 12.41 5.34
C HIS A 139 -12.14 11.38 5.95
N ASP A 140 -12.16 10.18 5.39
CA ASP A 140 -13.07 9.13 5.82
C ASP A 140 -12.73 8.59 7.22
N TYR A 141 -11.44 8.53 7.56
CA TYR A 141 -10.99 8.15 8.89
C TYR A 141 -11.51 9.15 9.93
N MET A 142 -11.26 10.45 9.73
CA MET A 142 -11.62 11.50 10.67
C MET A 142 -13.11 11.80 10.67
N PHE A 143 -13.71 12.07 9.51
CA PHE A 143 -15.12 12.41 9.38
C PHE A 143 -16.03 11.25 9.80
N GLY A 144 -15.57 10.02 9.57
CA GLY A 144 -16.23 8.81 10.03
C GLY A 144 -17.61 8.59 9.40
N ASN A 145 -17.90 9.16 8.23
CA ASN A 145 -19.25 9.17 7.66
C ASN A 145 -19.54 7.92 6.80
N PHE A 146 -19.75 6.78 7.48
CA PHE A 146 -20.23 5.56 6.85
C PHE A 146 -21.52 5.10 7.51
N LYS A 147 -22.60 4.89 6.75
CA LYS A 147 -23.91 4.50 7.29
C LYS A 147 -23.86 3.32 8.26
N TYR A 148 -23.04 2.30 7.95
CA TYR A 148 -22.98 1.04 8.72
C TYR A 148 -21.77 0.91 9.66
N THR A 149 -20.77 1.77 9.52
CA THR A 149 -19.48 1.66 10.25
C THR A 149 -19.00 3.02 10.72
N SER A 150 -19.93 3.95 10.93
CA SER A 150 -19.58 5.31 11.32
C SER A 150 -18.89 5.35 12.67
N SER A 151 -17.88 6.22 12.77
CA SER A 151 -17.27 6.57 14.06
C SER A 151 -18.16 7.47 14.92
N PHE A 152 -19.23 8.03 14.35
CA PHE A 152 -20.20 8.89 15.02
C PHE A 152 -21.62 8.31 14.96
N GLN A 153 -22.43 8.63 15.96
CA GLN A 153 -23.85 8.29 15.99
C GLN A 153 -24.64 9.26 15.12
N TRP A 154 -24.55 9.11 13.79
CA TRP A 154 -25.29 9.95 12.84
C TRP A 154 -26.79 9.62 12.78
N MET A 155 -27.13 8.34 12.96
CA MET A 155 -28.49 7.84 12.75
C MET A 155 -29.51 8.36 13.78
N ASP A 156 -29.07 8.70 14.99
CA ASP A 156 -29.92 9.27 16.04
C ASP A 156 -29.81 10.81 16.13
N GLY A 157 -29.01 11.43 15.24
CA GLY A 157 -28.77 12.87 15.19
C GLY A 157 -27.91 13.44 16.32
N SER A 158 -27.40 12.61 17.24
CA SER A 158 -26.59 13.07 18.37
C SER A 158 -25.18 13.50 17.94
N ASN A 159 -24.67 12.93 16.85
CA ASN A 159 -23.33 13.13 16.30
C ASN A 159 -22.23 12.88 17.35
N ILE A 160 -22.51 12.00 18.33
CA ILE A 160 -21.57 11.65 19.38
C ILE A 160 -20.57 10.63 18.82
N PHE A 161 -19.30 10.85 19.12
CA PHE A 161 -18.21 9.95 18.78
C PHE A 161 -18.35 8.66 19.59
N SER A 162 -18.39 7.52 18.91
CA SER A 162 -18.52 6.23 19.57
C SER A 162 -17.21 5.89 20.32
N LYS A 163 -17.35 5.55 21.60
CA LYS A 163 -16.24 5.19 22.49
C LYS A 163 -15.41 4.03 21.96
N GLU A 164 -16.04 3.09 21.27
CA GLU A 164 -15.39 1.92 20.67
C GLU A 164 -14.28 2.34 19.69
N TYR A 165 -14.53 3.39 18.90
CA TYR A 165 -13.57 3.88 17.92
C TYR A 165 -12.50 4.78 18.53
N LEU A 166 -12.71 5.35 19.72
CA LEU A 166 -11.74 6.24 20.38
C LEU A 166 -10.41 5.50 20.60
N LYS A 167 -10.51 4.22 20.96
CA LYS A 167 -9.35 3.36 21.15
C LYS A 167 -8.49 3.23 19.89
N SER A 168 -9.10 3.08 18.71
CA SER A 168 -8.36 2.97 17.44
C SER A 168 -7.54 4.23 17.15
N TYR A 169 -8.06 5.41 17.50
CA TYR A 169 -7.34 6.67 17.36
C TYR A 169 -6.18 6.77 18.33
N GLU A 170 -6.39 6.43 19.60
CA GLU A 170 -5.35 6.43 20.64
C GLU A 170 -4.23 5.42 20.32
N ASP A 171 -4.59 4.22 19.86
CA ASP A 171 -3.62 3.21 19.40
C ASP A 171 -2.83 3.71 18.18
N SER A 172 -3.49 4.38 17.24
CA SER A 172 -2.84 4.94 16.03
C SER A 172 -1.87 6.07 16.37
N GLN A 173 -2.21 6.94 17.32
CA GLN A 173 -1.31 7.99 17.82
C GLN A 173 -0.01 7.40 18.39
N LEU A 174 -0.15 6.34 19.20
CA LEU A 174 1.01 5.66 19.80
C LEU A 174 1.85 4.95 18.75
N LYS A 175 1.19 4.21 17.84
CA LYS A 175 1.86 3.42 16.80
C LYS A 175 2.66 4.27 15.82
N TYR A 176 2.14 5.43 15.43
CA TYR A 176 2.77 6.32 14.44
C TYR A 176 3.45 7.53 15.09
N LYS A 177 3.82 7.44 16.37
CA LYS A 177 4.47 8.52 17.12
C LYS A 177 5.68 9.07 16.35
N GLY A 178 5.80 10.39 16.31
CA GLY A 178 6.87 11.10 15.61
C GLY A 178 6.59 11.38 14.13
N THR A 179 5.45 10.93 13.59
CA THR A 179 5.03 11.24 12.21
C THR A 179 4.11 12.46 12.15
N ALA A 180 3.97 13.04 10.95
CA ALA A 180 2.98 14.08 10.67
C ALA A 180 1.55 13.59 10.92
N PHE A 181 1.25 12.31 10.63
CA PHE A 181 -0.06 11.72 10.87
C PHE A 181 -0.41 11.66 12.36
N ALA A 182 0.51 11.19 13.22
CA ALA A 182 0.26 11.17 14.66
C ALA A 182 0.09 12.58 15.24
N SER A 183 0.84 13.56 14.74
CA SER A 183 0.70 14.96 15.16
C SER A 183 -0.70 15.50 14.83
N LEU A 184 -1.19 15.24 13.61
CA LEU A 184 -2.55 15.60 13.21
C LEU A 184 -3.62 14.89 14.07
N LEU A 185 -3.44 13.60 14.38
CA LEU A 185 -4.35 12.87 15.25
C LEU A 185 -4.38 13.44 16.67
N ASN A 186 -3.26 13.89 17.20
CA ASN A 186 -3.21 14.55 18.51
C ASN A 186 -4.06 15.82 18.52
N GLU A 187 -3.90 16.68 17.51
CA GLU A 187 -4.71 17.89 17.36
C GLU A 187 -6.21 17.56 17.22
N TYR A 188 -6.53 16.58 16.38
CA TYR A 188 -7.90 16.17 16.13
C TYR A 188 -8.61 15.64 17.38
N THR A 189 -7.99 14.69 18.08
CA THR A 189 -8.60 14.07 19.27
C THR A 189 -8.70 15.06 20.43
N ALA A 190 -7.76 15.99 20.57
CA ALA A 190 -7.85 17.08 21.54
C ALA A 190 -9.05 18.00 21.22
N LEU A 191 -9.23 18.37 19.95
CA LEU A 191 -10.36 19.17 19.51
C LEU A 191 -11.70 18.47 19.78
N ILE A 192 -11.82 17.19 19.41
CA ILE A 192 -13.03 16.40 19.67
C ILE A 192 -13.35 16.34 21.17
N LYS A 193 -12.35 16.08 22.02
CA LYS A 193 -12.55 16.02 23.47
C LYS A 193 -13.03 17.37 24.01
N ASN A 194 -12.45 18.48 23.55
CA ASN A 194 -12.87 19.83 23.92
C ASN A 194 -14.30 20.18 23.45
N GLU A 195 -14.73 19.61 22.34
CA GLU A 195 -16.07 19.80 21.77
C GLU A 195 -17.08 18.75 22.28
N GLY A 196 -16.79 18.10 23.40
CA GLY A 196 -17.70 17.16 24.08
C GLY A 196 -17.88 15.83 23.36
N ASN A 197 -16.87 15.40 22.61
CA ASN A 197 -16.88 14.21 21.76
C ASN A 197 -17.99 14.22 20.69
N LYS A 198 -18.22 15.37 20.05
CA LYS A 198 -19.24 15.53 19.01
C LYS A 198 -18.65 16.08 17.72
N MET A 199 -19.24 15.71 16.58
CA MET A 199 -18.93 16.36 15.30
C MET A 199 -19.61 17.74 15.22
N THR A 200 -19.02 18.75 15.88
CA THR A 200 -19.45 20.16 15.78
C THR A 200 -18.94 20.81 14.49
N ASP A 201 -19.42 22.02 14.19
CA ASP A 201 -18.93 22.78 13.03
C ASP A 201 -17.42 23.06 13.09
N LYS A 202 -16.86 23.22 14.30
CA LYS A 202 -15.41 23.38 14.48
C LYS A 202 -14.65 22.11 14.13
N VAL A 203 -15.15 20.95 14.57
CA VAL A 203 -14.55 19.66 14.22
C VAL A 203 -14.65 19.44 12.72
N ARG A 204 -15.80 19.72 12.10
CA ARG A 204 -16.00 19.64 10.66
C ARG A 204 -15.04 20.54 9.89
N ALA A 205 -14.89 21.80 10.31
CA ALA A 205 -13.95 22.73 9.69
C ALA A 205 -12.50 22.24 9.81
N PHE A 206 -12.12 21.67 10.95
CA PHE A 206 -10.80 21.05 11.13
C PHE A 206 -10.59 19.88 10.16
N VAL A 207 -11.58 18.99 10.02
CA VAL A 207 -11.53 17.88 9.08
C VAL A 207 -11.39 18.41 7.65
N SER A 208 -12.27 19.32 7.20
CA SER A 208 -12.23 19.88 5.84
C SER A 208 -10.96 20.66 5.52
N LYS A 209 -10.31 21.27 6.52
CA LYS A 209 -9.03 21.96 6.34
C LYS A 209 -7.87 20.99 6.13
N ASN A 210 -7.86 19.89 6.87
CA ASN A 210 -6.72 18.96 6.94
C ASN A 210 -6.87 17.73 6.05
N SER A 211 -8.09 17.45 5.59
CA SER A 211 -8.43 16.41 4.63
C SER A 211 -9.24 17.03 3.51
N LYS A 212 -8.92 16.71 2.25
CA LYS A 212 -9.77 17.12 1.13
C LYS A 212 -10.95 16.16 1.05
N ASP A 213 -12.15 16.70 1.06
CA ASP A 213 -13.35 15.99 0.62
C ASP A 213 -13.29 15.85 -0.90
N GLU A 214 -12.73 14.74 -1.37
CA GLU A 214 -12.78 14.37 -2.79
C GLU A 214 -13.99 13.49 -3.11
N GLN A 215 -14.90 13.20 -2.16
CA GLN A 215 -16.16 12.52 -2.48
C GLN A 215 -17.09 13.39 -3.34
N VAL A 216 -16.75 14.67 -3.57
CA VAL A 216 -17.29 15.48 -4.67
C VAL A 216 -17.08 14.84 -6.05
N ILE A 217 -16.08 13.97 -6.21
CA ILE A 217 -15.82 13.20 -7.45
C ILE A 217 -16.85 12.07 -7.65
N PHE A 218 -17.51 11.62 -6.57
CA PHE A 218 -18.66 10.71 -6.63
C PHE A 218 -19.97 11.43 -6.28
N LYS A 219 -20.14 12.69 -6.71
CA LYS A 219 -21.48 13.23 -6.89
C LYS A 219 -22.22 12.31 -7.85
N LEU A 220 -23.11 11.47 -7.31
CA LEU A 220 -24.10 10.73 -8.08
C LEU A 220 -24.76 11.73 -9.05
N PRO A 221 -24.94 11.38 -10.32
CA PRO A 221 -25.74 12.20 -11.21
C PRO A 221 -27.13 12.35 -10.59
N SER A 222 -27.60 13.60 -10.55
CA SER A 222 -28.97 13.99 -10.22
C SER A 222 -30.00 13.29 -11.10
#